data_AF-A0A1Q4VIC1-F1
#
_entry.id   AF-A0A1Q4VIC1-F1
#
_cell.length_a   1.000
_cell.length_b   1.000
_cell.length_c   1.000
_cell.angle_alpha   90.00
_cell.angle_beta   90.00
_cell.angle_gamma   90.00
#
_symmetry.space_group_name_H-M   'P 1'
#
loop_
_entity.id
_entity.type
_entity.pdbx_description
1 polymer ?
#
loop_
_entity_poly.entity_id
_entity_poly.type
_entity_poly.pdbx_seq_one_letter_code
_entity_poly.pdbx_strand_id
1 'polypeptide(L)'
;MNPGSTGARPGRARRALGPGADRALSDTIRSPRTPPPWSPAAVDTALRTAWEEFEQRAEPWRDAFDGLDEDVLAEAAAEARSFGTDPAGAVDELVRGLLLELDHWQHAIGELGLRLTAAAQDRPLPAWAADAGRTEDVRWRQARQALIEAVARHHHGPLPTAVPDDRPW
;
A
#
# COMPACT_ATOMS: atom_id res chain seq x y z
N MET A 1 -20.69 43.89 82.49
CA MET A 1 -19.52 44.76 82.35
C MET A 1 -18.39 43.96 81.71
N ASN A 2 -17.91 44.42 80.54
CA ASN A 2 -16.64 44.06 79.89
C ASN A 2 -15.45 44.66 80.68
N PRO A 3 -14.16 44.48 80.30
CA PRO A 3 -13.48 43.46 79.45
C PRO A 3 -12.10 43.00 80.04
N GLY A 4 -11.32 42.16 79.36
CA GLY A 4 -9.86 42.11 79.61
C GLY A 4 -9.03 40.96 79.01
N SER A 5 -8.15 41.33 78.08
CA SER A 5 -6.80 40.77 77.84
C SER A 5 -6.59 39.49 77.02
N THR A 6 -6.49 39.69 75.71
CA THR A 6 -5.28 39.58 74.88
C THR A 6 -4.14 38.65 75.35
N GLY A 7 -3.93 37.55 74.61
CA GLY A 7 -2.70 36.75 74.64
C GLY A 7 -2.29 36.34 73.22
N ALA A 8 -1.38 37.11 72.62
CA ALA A 8 -0.80 36.82 71.31
C ALA A 8 0.18 35.63 71.39
N ARG A 9 0.05 34.67 70.48
CA ARG A 9 1.04 33.58 70.26
C ARG A 9 2.01 33.97 69.14
N PRO A 10 3.32 33.70 69.26
CA PRO A 10 4.30 34.02 68.24
C PRO A 10 4.15 33.13 67.00
N GLY A 11 4.37 33.76 65.83
CA GLY A 11 4.16 33.20 64.52
C GLY A 11 5.06 32.01 64.20
N ARG A 12 4.45 30.95 63.65
CA ARG A 12 5.17 29.96 62.83
C ARG A 12 5.54 30.62 61.51
N ALA A 13 6.83 30.81 61.29
CA ALA A 13 7.38 31.13 59.98
C ALA A 13 6.96 30.04 58.98
N ARG A 14 6.05 30.37 58.06
CA ARG A 14 5.85 29.59 56.84
C ARG A 14 7.12 29.79 56.01
N ARG A 15 7.95 28.75 55.87
CA ARG A 15 8.95 28.69 54.81
C ARG A 15 8.21 28.83 53.49
N ALA A 16 8.40 29.96 52.83
CA ALA A 16 8.00 30.14 51.45
C ALA A 16 8.79 29.14 50.59
N LEU A 17 8.08 28.20 49.96
CA LEU A 17 8.56 27.52 48.77
C LEU A 17 8.74 28.62 47.71
N GLY A 18 10.00 28.89 47.36
CA GLY A 18 10.34 29.91 46.37
C GLY A 18 9.80 29.56 44.96
N PRO A 19 9.54 30.58 44.12
CA PRO A 19 9.15 30.38 42.72
C PRO A 19 10.37 29.86 41.95
N GLY A 20 10.41 28.56 41.73
CA GLY A 20 11.53 27.91 41.03
C GLY A 20 11.47 26.39 40.96
N ALA A 21 10.59 25.73 41.74
CA ALA A 21 10.48 24.28 41.72
C ALA A 21 9.74 23.72 40.48
N ASP A 22 8.96 24.53 39.77
CA ASP A 22 8.15 24.06 38.64
C ASP A 22 8.91 23.93 37.31
N ARG A 23 10.15 24.45 37.21
CA ARG A 23 10.92 24.41 35.95
C ARG A 23 11.94 23.27 35.84
N ALA A 24 12.16 22.49 36.90
CA ALA A 24 13.24 21.50 36.91
C ALA A 24 12.83 20.07 36.50
N LEU A 25 11.55 19.81 36.21
CA LEU A 25 11.06 18.47 35.86
C LEU A 25 10.82 18.25 34.35
N SER A 26 10.96 19.27 33.52
CA SER A 26 10.77 19.13 32.07
C SER A 26 12.03 18.72 31.31
N ASP A 27 13.23 18.84 31.90
CA ASP A 27 14.51 18.72 31.19
C ASP A 27 15.19 17.34 31.29
N THR A 28 14.56 16.33 31.90
CA THR A 28 15.18 15.00 32.07
C THR A 28 14.31 13.82 31.63
N ILE A 29 13.31 14.05 30.78
CA ILE A 29 12.70 12.93 30.04
C ILE A 29 13.56 12.68 28.80
N ARG A 30 14.59 11.84 28.98
CA ARG A 30 15.32 11.24 27.86
C ARG A 30 14.30 10.52 26.99
N SER A 31 14.00 11.04 25.80
CA SER A 31 13.12 10.38 24.85
C SER A 31 13.59 8.92 24.68
N PRO A 32 12.71 7.92 24.79
CA PRO A 32 13.10 6.54 24.59
C PRO A 32 13.73 6.42 23.20
N ARG A 33 14.90 5.76 23.12
CA ARG A 33 15.65 5.59 21.86
C ARG A 33 14.83 4.89 20.77
N THR A 34 13.80 4.17 21.18
CA THR A 34 12.80 3.56 20.31
C THR A 34 11.45 4.14 20.70
N PRO A 35 10.74 4.81 19.77
CA PRO A 35 9.40 5.30 20.07
C PRO A 35 8.47 4.10 20.35
N PRO A 36 7.48 4.25 21.24
CA PRO A 36 6.58 3.16 21.55
C PRO A 36 5.82 2.71 20.29
N PRO A 37 5.39 1.43 20.21
CA PRO A 37 4.79 0.84 19.01
C PRO A 37 3.45 1.48 18.62
N TRP A 38 2.79 2.18 19.55
CA TRP A 38 1.55 2.92 19.32
C TRP A 38 1.79 4.39 18.93
N SER A 39 3.04 4.84 18.89
CA SER A 39 3.36 6.21 18.46
C SER A 39 3.04 6.41 16.98
N PRO A 40 2.66 7.65 16.57
CA PRO A 40 2.43 7.95 15.16
C PRO A 40 3.62 7.59 14.25
N ALA A 41 4.85 7.82 14.72
CA ALA A 41 6.06 7.50 13.97
C ALA A 41 6.25 5.98 13.77
N ALA A 42 6.03 5.18 14.82
CA ALA A 42 6.13 3.72 14.72
C ALA A 42 5.08 3.13 13.77
N VAL A 43 3.87 3.68 13.79
CA VAL A 43 2.77 3.27 12.90
C VAL A 43 3.09 3.62 11.45
N ASP A 44 3.56 4.84 11.18
CA ASP A 44 3.95 5.26 9.82
C ASP A 44 5.10 4.41 9.28
N THR A 45 6.11 4.11 10.11
CA THR A 45 7.20 3.19 9.74
C THR A 45 6.67 1.79 9.42
N ALA A 46 5.77 1.24 10.24
CA ALA A 46 5.20 -0.09 9.98
C ALA A 46 4.40 -0.13 8.67
N LEU A 47 3.64 0.93 8.37
CA LEU A 47 2.90 1.05 7.11
C LEU A 47 3.85 1.13 5.91
N ARG A 48 4.92 1.95 6.01
CA ARG A 48 5.94 2.09 4.97
C ARG A 48 6.64 0.78 4.68
N THR A 49 7.09 0.07 5.71
CA THR A 49 7.76 -1.23 5.56
C THR A 49 6.84 -2.26 4.90
N ALA A 50 5.57 -2.35 5.32
CA ALA A 50 4.62 -3.26 4.69
C ALA A 50 4.39 -2.94 3.20
N TRP A 51 4.35 -1.65 2.85
CA TRP A 51 4.23 -1.19 1.48
C TRP A 51 5.49 -1.49 0.64
N GLU A 52 6.68 -1.18 1.15
CA GLU A 52 7.96 -1.41 0.47
C GLU A 52 8.22 -2.90 0.19
N GLU A 53 7.85 -3.78 1.12
CA GLU A 53 7.93 -5.23 0.91
C GLU A 53 6.97 -5.68 -0.20
N PHE A 54 5.77 -5.10 -0.23
CA PHE A 54 4.81 -5.40 -1.29
C PHE A 54 5.31 -4.90 -2.65
N GLU A 55 5.89 -3.69 -2.73
CA GLU A 55 6.42 -3.16 -3.98
C GLU A 55 7.49 -4.07 -4.58
N GLN A 56 8.42 -4.56 -3.76
CA GLN A 56 9.45 -5.51 -4.21
C GLN A 56 8.85 -6.82 -4.73
N ARG A 57 7.79 -7.31 -4.07
CA ARG A 57 7.10 -8.54 -4.48
C ARG A 57 6.23 -8.34 -5.73
N ALA A 58 5.73 -7.13 -5.94
CA ALA A 58 4.84 -6.81 -7.05
C ALA A 58 5.57 -6.53 -8.37
N GLU A 59 6.86 -6.20 -8.30
CA GLU A 59 7.64 -5.85 -9.50
C GLU A 59 7.61 -6.94 -10.59
N PRO A 60 7.82 -8.23 -10.30
CA PRO A 60 7.75 -9.27 -11.32
C PRO A 60 6.39 -9.37 -12.00
N TRP A 61 5.29 -9.09 -11.28
CA TRP A 61 3.96 -9.07 -11.88
C TRP A 61 3.79 -7.86 -12.79
N ARG A 62 4.24 -6.68 -12.36
CA ARG A 62 4.18 -5.47 -13.19
C ARG A 62 4.95 -5.68 -14.48
N ASP A 63 6.16 -6.24 -14.40
CA ASP A 63 6.98 -6.56 -15.56
C ASP A 63 6.32 -7.61 -16.47
N ALA A 64 5.72 -8.67 -15.91
CA ALA A 64 5.06 -9.72 -16.69
C ALA A 64 3.86 -9.21 -17.50
N PHE A 65 3.22 -8.13 -17.06
CA PHE A 65 2.08 -7.51 -17.72
C PHE A 65 2.42 -6.22 -18.46
N ASP A 66 3.64 -5.70 -18.33
CA ASP A 66 4.08 -4.53 -19.07
C ASP A 66 4.22 -4.88 -20.55
N GLY A 67 3.55 -4.10 -21.40
CA GLY A 67 3.51 -4.35 -22.84
C GLY A 67 2.81 -5.66 -23.25
N LEU A 68 2.05 -6.32 -22.37
CA LEU A 68 1.29 -7.51 -22.75
C LEU A 68 0.21 -7.17 -23.80
N ASP A 69 0.32 -7.80 -24.95
CA ASP A 69 -0.63 -7.71 -26.05
C ASP A 69 -0.69 -9.04 -26.86
N GLU A 70 -1.38 -9.03 -28.00
CA GLU A 70 -1.50 -10.19 -28.86
C GLU A 70 -0.18 -10.63 -29.52
N ASP A 71 0.80 -9.73 -29.66
CA ASP A 71 2.07 -10.03 -30.32
C ASP A 71 2.90 -10.96 -29.44
N VAL A 72 2.85 -10.79 -28.11
CA VAL A 72 3.45 -11.72 -27.15
C VAL A 72 2.88 -13.15 -27.31
N LEU A 73 1.57 -13.28 -27.52
CA LEU A 73 0.95 -14.58 -27.78
C LEU A 73 1.33 -15.14 -29.15
N ALA A 74 1.42 -14.29 -30.16
CA ALA A 74 1.87 -14.68 -31.50
C ALA A 74 3.34 -15.14 -31.50
N GLU A 75 4.19 -14.50 -30.70
CA GLU A 75 5.59 -14.87 -30.50
C GLU A 75 5.71 -16.24 -29.85
N ALA A 76 4.99 -16.51 -28.76
CA ALA A 76 4.97 -17.83 -28.12
C ALA A 76 4.54 -18.94 -29.11
N ALA A 77 3.52 -18.68 -29.92
CA ALA A 77 3.10 -19.59 -30.99
C ALA A 77 4.20 -19.78 -32.06
N ALA A 78 4.87 -18.70 -32.48
CA ALA A 78 5.93 -18.75 -33.49
C ALA A 78 7.17 -19.50 -32.99
N GLU A 79 7.55 -19.27 -31.74
CA GLU A 79 8.65 -19.95 -31.06
C GLU A 79 8.38 -21.46 -30.99
N ALA A 80 7.19 -21.86 -30.54
CA ALA A 80 6.77 -23.26 -30.53
C ALA A 80 6.87 -23.92 -31.90
N ARG A 81 6.42 -23.24 -32.97
CA ARG A 81 6.60 -23.72 -34.36
C ARG A 81 8.07 -23.94 -34.70
N SER A 82 8.95 -23.02 -34.30
CA SER A 82 10.39 -23.10 -34.59
C SER A 82 11.06 -24.31 -33.92
N PHE A 83 10.54 -24.75 -32.78
CA PHE A 83 10.99 -25.93 -32.05
C PHE A 83 10.23 -27.21 -32.43
N GLY A 84 9.27 -27.14 -33.35
CA GLY A 84 8.46 -28.29 -33.77
C GLY A 84 7.44 -28.77 -32.73
N THR A 85 7.04 -27.90 -31.80
CA THR A 85 5.99 -28.18 -30.80
C THR A 85 4.63 -27.60 -31.23
N ASP A 86 3.57 -27.94 -30.49
CA ASP A 86 2.22 -27.44 -30.76
C ASP A 86 2.09 -25.95 -30.39
N PRO A 87 1.82 -25.06 -31.36
CA PRO A 87 1.69 -23.63 -31.10
C PRO A 87 0.48 -23.27 -30.24
N ALA A 88 -0.63 -24.01 -30.39
CA ALA A 88 -1.84 -23.74 -29.61
C ALA A 88 -1.60 -24.11 -28.15
N GLY A 89 -1.02 -25.28 -27.88
CA GLY A 89 -0.62 -25.70 -26.55
C GLY A 89 0.35 -24.71 -25.87
N ALA A 90 1.30 -24.13 -26.61
CA ALA A 90 2.22 -23.14 -26.05
C ALA A 90 1.52 -21.83 -25.64
N VAL A 91 0.60 -21.33 -26.46
CA VAL A 91 -0.22 -20.15 -26.11
C VAL A 91 -1.11 -20.45 -24.90
N ASP A 92 -1.76 -21.61 -24.87
CA ASP A 92 -2.60 -22.03 -23.74
C ASP A 92 -1.81 -22.13 -22.43
N GLU A 93 -0.58 -22.63 -22.48
CA GLU A 93 0.32 -22.71 -21.33
C GLU A 93 0.72 -21.32 -20.84
N LEU A 94 1.12 -20.42 -21.75
CA LEU A 94 1.45 -19.04 -21.42
C LEU A 94 0.26 -18.31 -20.78
N VAL A 95 -0.93 -18.38 -21.39
CA VAL A 95 -2.15 -17.75 -20.86
C VAL A 95 -2.49 -18.30 -19.48
N ARG A 96 -2.34 -19.61 -19.25
CA ARG A 96 -2.56 -20.21 -17.93
C ARG A 96 -1.55 -19.70 -16.90
N GLY A 97 -0.29 -19.54 -17.28
CA GLY A 97 0.74 -18.94 -16.42
C GLY A 97 0.38 -17.51 -16.03
N LEU A 98 0.01 -16.68 -17.00
CA LEU A 98 -0.39 -15.28 -16.75
C LEU A 98 -1.65 -15.19 -15.86
N LEU A 99 -2.64 -16.07 -16.06
CA LEU A 99 -3.82 -16.12 -15.19
C LEU A 99 -3.45 -16.47 -13.74
N LEU A 100 -2.48 -17.36 -13.53
CA LEU A 100 -1.98 -17.70 -12.20
C LEU A 100 -1.26 -16.51 -11.56
N GLU A 101 -0.44 -15.78 -12.32
CA GLU A 101 0.22 -14.56 -11.82
C GLU A 101 -0.80 -13.47 -11.44
N LEU A 102 -1.89 -13.29 -12.19
CA LEU A 102 -2.98 -12.38 -11.81
C LEU A 102 -3.65 -12.76 -10.50
N ASP A 103 -3.87 -14.06 -10.27
CA ASP A 103 -4.47 -14.55 -9.02
C ASP A 103 -3.53 -14.31 -7.82
N HIS A 104 -2.24 -14.63 -7.99
CA HIS A 104 -1.23 -14.36 -6.98
C HIS A 104 -1.12 -12.86 -6.66
N TRP A 105 -1.11 -12.00 -7.69
CA TRP A 105 -1.08 -10.55 -7.49
C TRP A 105 -2.33 -10.06 -6.76
N GLN A 106 -3.52 -10.52 -7.13
CA GLN A 106 -4.77 -10.18 -6.44
C GLN A 106 -4.73 -10.59 -4.97
N HIS A 107 -4.27 -11.81 -4.70
CA HIS A 107 -4.13 -12.32 -3.34
C HIS A 107 -3.17 -11.45 -2.52
N ALA A 108 -2.03 -11.10 -3.09
CA ALA A 108 -1.02 -10.27 -2.46
C ALA A 108 -1.52 -8.84 -2.14
N ILE A 109 -2.36 -8.25 -3.01
CA ILE A 109 -3.04 -6.98 -2.73
C ILE A 109 -3.98 -7.13 -1.52
N GLY A 110 -4.74 -8.24 -1.46
CA GLY A 110 -5.61 -8.56 -0.33
C GLY A 110 -4.83 -8.71 0.99
N GLU A 111 -3.74 -9.47 0.99
CA GLU A 111 -2.84 -9.62 2.14
C GLU A 111 -2.26 -8.28 2.59
N LEU A 112 -1.84 -7.43 1.65
CA LEU A 112 -1.35 -6.09 1.95
C LEU A 112 -2.42 -5.27 2.66
N GLY A 113 -3.68 -5.31 2.19
CA GLY A 113 -4.78 -4.62 2.84
C GLY A 113 -4.96 -5.03 4.31
N LEU A 114 -4.86 -6.34 4.60
CA LEU A 114 -4.90 -6.86 5.97
C LEU A 114 -3.71 -6.37 6.80
N ARG A 115 -2.50 -6.41 6.24
CA ARG A 115 -1.28 -5.95 6.92
C ARG A 115 -1.32 -4.46 7.23
N LEU A 116 -1.76 -3.63 6.28
CA LEU A 116 -1.88 -2.18 6.46
C LEU A 116 -2.93 -1.85 7.52
N THR A 117 -4.08 -2.53 7.51
CA THR A 117 -5.14 -2.34 8.53
C THR A 117 -4.63 -2.71 9.92
N ALA A 118 -3.92 -3.83 10.05
CA ALA A 118 -3.31 -4.25 11.31
C ALA A 118 -2.25 -3.25 11.79
N ALA A 119 -1.38 -2.77 10.90
CA ALA A 119 -0.36 -1.77 11.20
C ALA A 119 -0.97 -0.43 11.66
N ALA A 120 -2.11 -0.04 11.06
CA ALA A 120 -2.85 1.16 11.47
C ALA A 120 -3.55 1.02 12.83
N GLN A 121 -3.65 -0.20 13.38
CA GLN A 121 -4.34 -0.50 14.64
C GLN A 121 -5.82 -0.06 14.58
N ASP A 122 -6.52 -0.51 13.53
CA ASP A 122 -7.95 -0.24 13.27
C ASP A 122 -8.31 1.25 13.08
N ARG A 123 -7.32 2.14 12.98
CA ARG A 123 -7.51 3.53 12.58
C ARG A 123 -7.64 3.65 11.06
N PRO A 124 -8.27 4.72 10.56
CA PRO A 124 -8.25 5.02 9.14
C PRO A 124 -6.82 5.06 8.59
N LEU A 125 -6.61 4.44 7.43
CA LEU A 125 -5.32 4.50 6.75
C LEU A 125 -4.99 5.95 6.37
N PRO A 126 -3.71 6.35 6.43
CA PRO A 126 -3.29 7.64 5.89
C PRO A 126 -3.55 7.67 4.37
N ALA A 127 -3.82 8.86 3.84
CA ALA A 127 -4.21 9.05 2.44
C ALA A 127 -3.22 8.38 1.46
N TRP A 128 -1.91 8.56 1.70
CA TRP A 128 -0.87 7.97 0.85
C TRP A 128 -0.97 6.44 0.74
N ALA A 129 -1.26 5.73 1.84
CA ALA A 129 -1.34 4.27 1.83
C ALA A 129 -2.61 3.80 1.12
N ALA A 130 -3.71 4.52 1.31
CA ALA A 130 -4.96 4.25 0.62
C ALA A 130 -4.86 4.52 -0.90
N ASP A 131 -4.19 5.60 -1.30
CA ASP A 131 -3.92 5.93 -2.70
C ASP A 131 -3.00 4.90 -3.37
N ALA A 132 -1.96 4.45 -2.66
CA ALA A 132 -1.04 3.44 -3.12
C ALA A 132 -1.76 2.10 -3.38
N GLY A 133 -2.56 1.64 -2.42
CA GLY A 133 -3.39 0.44 -2.60
C GLY A 133 -4.39 0.54 -3.76
N ARG A 134 -5.05 1.71 -3.92
CA ARG A 134 -5.93 1.96 -5.07
C ARG A 134 -5.19 1.92 -6.40
N THR A 135 -4.00 2.51 -6.47
CA THR A 135 -3.17 2.52 -7.68
C THR A 135 -2.82 1.10 -8.10
N GLU A 136 -2.48 0.25 -7.14
CA GLU A 136 -2.15 -1.13 -7.42
C GLU A 136 -3.36 -1.96 -7.88
N ASP A 137 -4.52 -1.78 -7.25
CA ASP A 137 -5.78 -2.40 -7.68
C ASP A 137 -6.16 -1.99 -9.11
N VAL A 138 -5.93 -0.72 -9.49
CA VAL A 138 -6.11 -0.25 -10.87
C VAL A 138 -5.14 -0.96 -11.81
N ARG A 139 -3.86 -1.06 -11.46
CA ARG A 139 -2.85 -1.76 -12.28
C ARG A 139 -3.21 -3.22 -12.50
N TRP A 140 -3.61 -3.94 -11.44
CA TRP A 140 -4.07 -5.32 -11.54
C TRP A 140 -5.28 -5.46 -12.49
N ARG A 141 -6.26 -4.54 -12.40
CA ARG A 141 -7.41 -4.54 -13.33
C ARG A 141 -6.99 -4.28 -14.77
N GLN A 142 -6.02 -3.37 -14.99
CA GLN A 142 -5.48 -3.08 -16.31
C GLN A 142 -4.75 -4.30 -16.89
N ALA A 143 -3.89 -4.96 -16.10
CA ALA A 143 -3.22 -6.19 -16.50
C ALA A 143 -4.21 -7.31 -16.88
N ARG A 144 -5.26 -7.50 -16.07
CA ARG A 144 -6.34 -8.44 -16.38
C ARG A 144 -7.05 -8.09 -17.68
N GLN A 145 -7.32 -6.82 -17.92
CA GLN A 145 -7.96 -6.36 -19.16
C GLN A 145 -7.05 -6.55 -20.38
N ALA A 146 -5.76 -6.24 -20.25
CA ALA A 146 -4.77 -6.45 -21.30
C ALA A 146 -4.70 -7.92 -21.72
N LEU A 147 -4.67 -8.86 -20.77
CA LEU A 147 -4.70 -10.29 -21.06
C LEU A 147 -5.96 -10.72 -21.82
N ILE A 148 -7.13 -10.23 -21.41
CA ILE A 148 -8.41 -10.53 -22.09
C ILE A 148 -8.38 -10.00 -23.53
N GLU A 149 -7.88 -8.78 -23.73
CA GLU A 149 -7.77 -8.18 -25.06
C GLU A 149 -6.75 -8.89 -25.95
N ALA A 150 -5.59 -9.24 -25.41
CA ALA A 150 -4.55 -10.00 -26.11
C ALA A 150 -5.10 -11.33 -26.62
N VAL A 151 -5.76 -12.11 -25.75
CA VAL A 151 -6.40 -13.38 -26.12
C VAL A 151 -7.47 -13.17 -27.19
N ALA A 152 -8.33 -12.16 -27.03
CA ALA A 152 -9.39 -11.88 -28.00
C ALA A 152 -8.82 -11.52 -29.38
N ARG A 153 -7.82 -10.62 -29.44
CA ARG A 153 -7.17 -10.22 -30.70
C ARG A 153 -6.38 -11.36 -31.33
N HIS A 154 -5.71 -12.18 -30.52
CA HIS A 154 -5.00 -13.36 -31.02
C HIS A 154 -5.93 -14.35 -31.73
N HIS A 155 -7.11 -14.61 -31.18
CA HIS A 155 -8.07 -15.55 -31.77
C HIS A 155 -8.89 -14.98 -32.93
N HIS A 156 -9.23 -13.69 -32.88
CA HIS A 156 -10.13 -13.06 -33.86
C HIS A 156 -9.41 -12.25 -34.92
N GLY A 157 -8.09 -12.11 -34.84
CA GLY A 157 -7.32 -11.13 -35.60
C GLY A 157 -7.55 -9.71 -35.08
N PRO A 158 -6.86 -8.71 -35.63
CA PRO A 158 -7.08 -7.32 -35.25
C PRO A 158 -8.56 -6.98 -35.46
N LEU A 159 -9.21 -6.44 -34.42
CA LEU A 159 -10.53 -5.85 -34.58
C LEU A 159 -10.43 -4.83 -35.70
N PRO A 160 -11.33 -4.83 -36.70
CA PRO A 160 -11.31 -3.80 -37.71
C PRO A 160 -11.36 -2.46 -36.99
N THR A 161 -10.33 -1.65 -37.20
CA THR A 161 -10.38 -0.24 -36.85
C THR A 161 -11.62 0.29 -37.54
N ALA A 162 -12.63 0.65 -36.75
CA ALA A 162 -13.78 1.35 -37.28
C ALA A 162 -13.23 2.65 -37.88
N VAL A 163 -12.96 2.64 -39.19
CA VAL A 163 -12.86 3.85 -39.98
C VAL A 163 -14.18 4.56 -39.69
N PRO A 164 -14.18 5.78 -39.12
CA PRO A 164 -15.40 6.56 -39.01
C PRO A 164 -16.00 6.57 -40.40
N ASP A 165 -17.21 6.02 -40.53
CA ASP A 165 -17.97 6.08 -41.77
C ASP A 165 -18.35 7.54 -41.92
N ASP A 166 -17.43 8.35 -42.45
CA ASP A 166 -17.66 9.72 -42.92
C ASP A 166 -18.59 9.61 -44.13
N ARG A 167 -19.87 9.31 -43.86
CA ARG A 167 -20.91 9.55 -44.83
C ARG A 167 -21.33 11.01 -44.71
N PRO A 168 -21.23 11.79 -45.79
CA PRO A 168 -21.73 13.14 -45.83
C PRO A 168 -23.23 13.10 -46.15
N TRP A 169 -24.05 12.67 -45.19
CA TRP A 169 -25.48 12.97 -45.17
C TRP A 169 -25.99 13.14 -43.74
#